data_AF-A0A6G3TVT7-F1
#
_entry.id   AF-A0A6G3TVT7-F1
#
_cell.length_a   1.000
_cell.length_b   1.000
_cell.length_c   1.000
_cell.angle_alpha   90.00
_cell.angle_beta   90.00
_cell.angle_gamma   90.00
#
_symmetry.space_group_name_H-M   'P 1'
#
loop_
_entity.id
_entity.type
_entity.pdbx_description
1 polymer ?
#
loop_
_entity_poly.entity_id
_entity_poly.type
_entity_poly.pdbx_seq_one_letter_code
_entity_poly.pdbx_strand_id
1 'polypeptide(L)'
;MAGEIFRDAWGIPHLRADDVRQLARLQGRVTARDRAWQLEVERHRAQGTSASFLGPEALPWDRLARRARLADTARRCFTALERQDPETADWVRAYVDGVNEGLAAPEDTGRDGAAPEFARVGLAPGRWEPWTPLGIWLATHILFAGFPAKLWRAHVAEHLGPDAVGLFAADGPGTSGSNGWLVSGDRTVTGQAVIAGDPHRFIEDPGVYQQIHLSCPEFDVVGLAVPGVPGIAHFGHTGTVAWAITNAMADYQDLYRERLRRTGAGVEALGPDGAWHRAVRHTESVEVAGGEPVTVEVIETDRGPVVIGGPEGLEDGGTASGTPPVALALRHPPRVTGDLGFSALLPLLRARRVADVDRAADRWAE
;
A
#
# COMPACT_ATOMS: atom_id res chain seq x y z
N MET A 1 32.78 -2.12 5.85
CA MET A 1 32.99 -3.43 5.18
C MET A 1 31.69 -3.81 4.46
N ALA A 2 31.67 -4.83 3.60
CA ALA A 2 30.41 -5.27 3.00
C ALA A 2 29.48 -5.83 4.10
N GLY A 3 28.18 -5.53 4.04
CA GLY A 3 27.22 -6.01 5.04
C GLY A 3 27.15 -7.54 5.13
N GLU A 4 26.85 -8.06 6.31
CA GLU A 4 26.81 -9.48 6.64
C GLU A 4 25.36 -10.01 6.56
N ILE A 5 25.20 -11.20 5.99
CA ILE A 5 23.91 -11.92 5.93
C ILE A 5 24.12 -13.27 6.62
N PHE A 6 23.35 -13.51 7.68
CA PHE A 6 23.21 -14.82 8.31
C PHE A 6 21.77 -15.29 8.15
N ARG A 7 21.53 -16.58 7.88
CA ARG A 7 20.19 -17.18 7.95
C ARG A 7 20.17 -18.21 9.05
N ASP A 8 19.15 -18.18 9.89
CA ASP A 8 18.96 -19.17 10.93
C ASP A 8 18.41 -20.51 10.38
N ALA A 9 18.13 -21.46 11.28
CA ALA A 9 17.61 -22.78 10.93
C ALA A 9 16.23 -22.76 10.24
N TRP A 10 15.48 -21.66 10.35
CA TRP A 10 14.19 -21.44 9.70
C TRP A 10 14.30 -20.64 8.40
N GLY A 11 15.53 -20.29 8.00
CA GLY A 11 15.80 -19.48 6.82
C GLY A 11 15.56 -17.98 7.05
N ILE A 12 15.31 -17.54 8.29
CA ILE A 12 15.06 -16.13 8.62
C ILE A 12 16.37 -15.35 8.43
N PRO A 13 16.37 -14.28 7.61
CA PRO A 13 17.56 -13.46 7.41
C PRO A 13 17.84 -12.55 8.60
N HIS A 14 19.09 -12.56 9.06
CA HIS A 14 19.68 -11.62 9.99
C HIS A 14 20.75 -10.81 9.25
N LEU A 15 20.49 -9.51 9.15
CA LEU A 15 21.26 -8.57 8.36
C LEU A 15 22.04 -7.64 9.28
N ARG A 16 23.34 -7.48 9.02
CA ARG A 16 24.17 -6.52 9.74
C ARG A 16 24.94 -5.63 8.77
N ALA A 17 24.99 -4.33 9.05
CA ALA A 17 25.87 -3.40 8.34
C ALA A 17 26.39 -2.30 9.26
N ASP A 18 27.46 -1.63 8.81
CA ASP A 18 28.12 -0.55 9.56
C ASP A 18 27.31 0.76 9.53
N ASP A 19 26.37 0.89 8.59
CA ASP A 19 25.49 2.07 8.47
C ASP A 19 24.06 1.73 8.02
N VAL A 20 23.14 2.63 8.36
CA VAL A 20 21.69 2.47 8.13
C VAL A 20 21.32 2.35 6.65
N ARG A 21 22.04 3.03 5.74
CA ARG A 21 21.74 2.97 4.30
C ARG A 21 22.26 1.68 3.67
N GLN A 22 23.44 1.22 4.08
CA GLN A 22 23.95 -0.10 3.71
C GLN A 22 23.03 -1.21 4.22
N LEU A 23 22.52 -1.09 5.44
CA LEU A 23 21.56 -2.05 5.99
C LEU A 23 20.26 -2.06 5.17
N ALA A 24 19.72 -0.90 4.80
CA ALA A 24 18.53 -0.79 3.96
C ALA A 24 18.73 -1.42 2.58
N ARG A 25 19.87 -1.14 1.93
CA ARG A 25 20.26 -1.77 0.66
C ARG A 25 20.41 -3.28 0.80
N LEU A 26 20.98 -3.76 1.90
CA LEU A 26 21.08 -5.18 2.19
C LEU A 26 19.70 -5.83 2.37
N GLN A 27 18.79 -5.14 3.09
CA GLN A 27 17.40 -5.55 3.24
C GLN A 27 16.73 -5.69 1.86
N GLY A 28 16.82 -4.65 1.01
CA GLY A 28 16.25 -4.69 -0.34
C GLY A 28 16.76 -5.86 -1.18
N ARG A 29 18.08 -6.13 -1.15
CA ARG A 29 18.67 -7.28 -1.87
C ARG A 29 18.14 -8.62 -1.38
N VAL A 30 18.08 -8.80 -0.06
CA VAL A 30 17.63 -10.06 0.56
C VAL A 30 16.14 -10.28 0.33
N THR A 31 15.33 -9.22 0.43
CA THR A 31 13.91 -9.27 0.08
C THR A 31 13.72 -9.62 -1.40
N ALA A 32 14.48 -9.01 -2.31
CA ALA A 32 14.41 -9.34 -3.73
C ALA A 32 14.79 -10.80 -4.02
N ARG A 33 15.82 -11.34 -3.35
CA ARG A 33 16.17 -12.75 -3.45
C ARG A 33 15.04 -13.67 -2.98
N ASP A 34 14.41 -13.35 -1.86
CA ASP A 34 13.42 -14.23 -1.24
C ASP A 34 12.01 -14.08 -1.85
N ARG A 35 11.70 -12.90 -2.40
CA ARG A 35 10.34 -12.47 -2.75
C ARG A 35 10.25 -11.84 -4.15
N ALA A 36 11.18 -12.17 -5.07
CA ALA A 36 11.28 -11.54 -6.40
C ALA A 36 9.93 -11.40 -7.13
N TRP A 37 9.17 -12.50 -7.23
CA TRP A 37 7.86 -12.50 -7.87
C TRP A 37 6.86 -11.59 -7.18
N GLN A 38 6.75 -11.69 -5.84
CA GLN A 38 5.85 -10.87 -5.05
C GLN A 38 6.18 -9.38 -5.20
N LEU A 39 7.46 -9.02 -5.16
CA LEU A 39 7.92 -7.65 -5.37
C LEU A 39 7.47 -7.11 -6.73
N GLU A 40 7.66 -7.88 -7.80
CA GLU A 40 7.27 -7.43 -9.14
C GLU A 40 5.76 -7.34 -9.32
N VAL A 41 5.00 -8.30 -8.77
CA VAL A 41 3.53 -8.22 -8.77
C VAL A 41 3.05 -6.99 -8.03
N GLU A 42 3.58 -6.69 -6.84
CA GLU A 42 3.17 -5.52 -6.07
C GLU A 42 3.58 -4.19 -6.74
N ARG A 43 4.75 -4.14 -7.41
CA ARG A 43 5.13 -2.98 -8.23
C ARG A 43 4.11 -2.74 -9.35
N HIS A 44 3.70 -3.79 -10.06
CA HIS A 44 2.70 -3.69 -11.13
C HIS A 44 1.31 -3.36 -10.58
N ARG A 45 0.94 -3.88 -9.41
CA ARG A 45 -0.31 -3.54 -8.72
C ARG A 45 -0.35 -2.05 -8.36
N ALA A 46 0.72 -1.50 -7.81
CA ALA A 46 0.82 -0.08 -7.51
C ALA A 46 0.77 0.81 -8.77
N GLN A 47 1.25 0.30 -9.90
CA GLN A 47 1.26 0.98 -11.19
C GLN A 47 -0.02 0.80 -12.01
N GLY A 48 -0.86 -0.16 -11.67
CA GLY A 48 -2.01 -0.55 -12.51
C GLY A 48 -1.56 -1.10 -13.86
N THR A 49 -0.67 -2.09 -13.83
CA THR A 49 -0.11 -2.81 -15.00
C THR A 49 -0.03 -4.32 -14.80
N SER A 50 -0.78 -4.88 -13.85
CA SER A 50 -0.75 -6.31 -13.53
C SER A 50 -1.39 -7.16 -14.62
N ALA A 51 -2.41 -6.63 -15.30
CA ALA A 51 -3.13 -7.29 -16.39
C ALA A 51 -2.23 -7.59 -17.60
N SER A 52 -1.12 -6.87 -17.76
CA SER A 52 -0.20 -7.07 -18.89
C SER A 52 0.49 -8.43 -18.88
N PHE A 53 0.50 -9.13 -17.75
CA PHE A 53 1.09 -10.47 -17.61
C PHE A 53 0.19 -11.46 -16.85
N LEU A 54 -0.75 -11.00 -16.02
CA LEU A 54 -1.76 -11.85 -15.36
C LEU A 54 -3.06 -11.99 -16.16
N GLY A 55 -3.24 -11.18 -17.20
CA GLY A 55 -4.41 -11.22 -18.07
C GLY A 55 -5.65 -10.51 -17.51
N PRO A 56 -6.84 -10.78 -18.08
CA PRO A 56 -8.04 -9.98 -17.88
C PRO A 56 -8.58 -9.98 -16.43
N GLU A 57 -8.28 -11.00 -15.64
CA GLU A 57 -8.72 -11.07 -14.23
C GLU A 57 -8.09 -9.97 -13.36
N ALA A 58 -6.91 -9.48 -13.72
CA ALA A 58 -6.24 -8.39 -13.01
C ALA A 58 -6.68 -6.99 -13.50
N LEU A 59 -7.38 -6.88 -14.63
CA LEU A 59 -7.80 -5.60 -15.21
C LEU A 59 -8.69 -4.74 -14.29
N PRO A 60 -9.63 -5.28 -13.50
CA PRO A 60 -10.43 -4.47 -12.57
C PRO A 60 -9.55 -3.71 -11.55
N TRP A 61 -8.51 -4.38 -11.03
CA TRP A 61 -7.55 -3.74 -10.13
C TRP A 61 -6.74 -2.65 -10.85
N ASP A 62 -6.23 -2.94 -12.05
CA ASP A 62 -5.44 -1.96 -12.79
C ASP A 62 -6.26 -0.70 -13.12
N ARG A 63 -7.53 -0.86 -13.53
CA ARG A 63 -8.44 0.27 -13.74
C ARG A 63 -8.62 1.09 -12.47
N LEU A 64 -8.82 0.44 -11.33
CA LEU A 64 -8.93 1.12 -10.04
C LEU A 64 -7.63 1.87 -9.71
N ALA A 65 -6.46 1.23 -9.82
CA ALA A 65 -5.17 1.82 -9.50
C ALA A 65 -4.89 3.08 -10.34
N ARG A 66 -5.23 3.02 -11.63
CA ARG A 66 -5.10 4.13 -12.59
C ARG A 66 -6.05 5.27 -12.25
N ARG A 67 -7.33 4.96 -12.05
CA ARG A 67 -8.36 5.95 -11.69
C ARG A 67 -8.11 6.60 -10.34
N ALA A 68 -7.71 5.81 -9.34
CA ALA A 68 -7.34 6.29 -8.01
C ALA A 68 -5.98 7.00 -7.96
N ARG A 69 -5.26 7.06 -9.09
CA ARG A 69 -3.98 7.77 -9.23
C ARG A 69 -2.90 7.27 -8.25
N LEU A 70 -2.83 5.96 -7.99
CA LEU A 70 -1.93 5.40 -6.96
C LEU A 70 -0.46 5.77 -7.19
N ALA A 71 0.08 5.47 -8.38
CA ALA A 71 1.48 5.76 -8.71
C ALA A 71 1.79 7.27 -8.69
N ASP A 72 0.84 8.11 -9.11
CA ASP A 72 0.98 9.57 -9.07
C ASP A 72 0.98 10.10 -7.63
N THR A 73 0.09 9.60 -6.78
CA THR A 73 0.08 9.91 -5.34
C THR A 73 1.39 9.49 -4.69
N ALA A 74 1.88 8.28 -4.95
CA ALA A 74 3.15 7.79 -4.41
C ALA A 74 4.35 8.66 -4.84
N ARG A 75 4.41 9.07 -6.11
CA ARG A 75 5.44 10.02 -6.61
C ARG A 75 5.37 11.36 -5.87
N ARG A 76 4.17 11.94 -5.75
CA ARG A 76 3.94 13.20 -5.02
C ARG A 76 4.39 13.09 -3.57
N CYS A 77 4.05 11.98 -2.90
CA CYS A 77 4.45 11.72 -1.51
C CYS A 77 5.96 11.57 -1.38
N PHE A 78 6.61 10.85 -2.29
CA PHE A 78 8.07 10.72 -2.27
C PHE A 78 8.74 12.09 -2.48
N THR A 79 8.28 12.90 -3.44
CA THR A 79 8.81 14.25 -3.64
C THR A 79 8.58 15.16 -2.44
N ALA A 80 7.49 14.97 -1.68
CA ALA A 80 7.30 15.68 -0.41
C ALA A 80 8.27 15.20 0.67
N LEU A 81 8.44 13.88 0.82
CA LEU A 81 9.39 13.25 1.72
C LEU A 81 10.82 13.74 1.45
N GLU A 82 11.25 13.81 0.19
CA GLU A 82 12.56 14.34 -0.21
C GLU A 82 12.84 15.75 0.32
N ARG A 83 11.79 16.58 0.46
CA ARG A 83 11.91 17.96 0.97
C ARG A 83 11.82 18.04 2.48
N GLN A 84 10.97 17.21 3.08
CA GLN A 84 10.60 17.31 4.50
C GLN A 84 11.49 16.44 5.40
N ASP A 85 11.89 15.26 4.92
CA ASP A 85 12.76 14.31 5.60
C ASP A 85 13.72 13.64 4.60
N PRO A 86 14.79 14.35 4.19
CA PRO A 86 15.77 13.84 3.22
C PRO A 86 16.50 12.59 3.70
N GLU A 87 16.67 12.40 5.02
CA GLU A 87 17.32 11.23 5.60
C GLU A 87 16.48 9.97 5.33
N THR A 88 15.18 10.03 5.66
CA THR A 88 14.26 8.93 5.36
C THR A 88 14.15 8.69 3.86
N ALA A 89 14.13 9.74 3.02
CA ALA A 89 14.12 9.59 1.57
C ALA A 89 15.39 8.87 1.05
N ASP A 90 16.58 9.21 1.54
CA ASP A 90 17.84 8.54 1.21
C ASP A 90 17.85 7.07 1.68
N TRP A 91 17.28 6.80 2.84
CA TRP A 91 17.13 5.45 3.36
C TRP A 91 16.19 4.59 2.48
N VAL A 92 15.07 5.15 2.01
CA VAL A 92 14.18 4.50 1.04
C VAL A 92 14.89 4.25 -0.30
N ARG A 93 15.66 5.22 -0.81
CA ARG A 93 16.47 5.03 -2.03
C ARG A 93 17.45 3.88 -1.89
N ALA A 94 18.15 3.79 -0.77
CA ALA A 94 19.12 2.72 -0.53
C ALA A 94 18.45 1.33 -0.54
N TYR A 95 17.26 1.21 0.05
CA TYR A 95 16.46 -0.03 -0.06
C TYR A 95 16.10 -0.36 -1.51
N VAL A 96 15.64 0.64 -2.28
CA VAL A 96 15.29 0.46 -3.69
C VAL A 96 16.50 0.07 -4.55
N ASP A 97 17.68 0.65 -4.30
CA ASP A 97 18.94 0.23 -4.93
C ASP A 97 19.23 -1.25 -4.65
N GLY A 98 19.00 -1.67 -3.41
CA GLY A 98 19.12 -3.07 -3.00
C GLY A 98 18.14 -3.99 -3.73
N VAL A 99 16.87 -3.60 -3.85
CA VAL A 99 15.89 -4.38 -4.62
C VAL A 99 16.33 -4.50 -6.08
N ASN A 100 16.73 -3.38 -6.71
CA ASN A 100 17.22 -3.36 -8.08
C ASN A 100 18.43 -4.28 -8.29
N GLU A 101 19.40 -4.27 -7.38
CA GLU A 101 20.53 -5.20 -7.40
C GLU A 101 20.09 -6.66 -7.31
N GLY A 102 19.21 -6.97 -6.37
CA GLY A 102 18.74 -8.34 -6.16
C GLY A 102 17.96 -8.87 -7.37
N LEU A 103 17.15 -8.03 -8.00
CA LEU A 103 16.39 -8.39 -9.22
C LEU A 103 17.28 -8.49 -10.46
N ALA A 104 18.36 -7.70 -10.55
CA ALA A 104 19.27 -7.68 -11.70
C ALA A 104 20.32 -8.80 -11.68
N ALA A 105 20.52 -9.50 -10.55
CA ALA A 105 21.51 -10.56 -10.39
C ALA A 105 20.90 -11.98 -10.30
N PRO A 106 20.12 -12.45 -11.30
CA PRO A 106 19.60 -13.82 -11.28
C PRO A 106 20.71 -14.88 -11.46
N GLU A 107 21.88 -14.54 -12.01
CA GLU A 107 22.93 -15.51 -12.34
C GLU A 107 23.66 -16.10 -11.11
N ASP A 108 23.73 -15.36 -9.99
CA ASP A 108 24.33 -15.83 -8.72
C ASP A 108 23.39 -16.76 -7.93
N THR A 109 22.19 -17.03 -8.46
CA THR A 109 21.13 -17.77 -7.75
C THR A 109 21.04 -19.25 -8.14
N GLY A 110 21.95 -19.73 -9.01
CA GLY A 110 21.87 -21.08 -9.58
C GLY A 110 20.66 -21.22 -10.51
N ARG A 111 20.61 -22.33 -11.25
CA ARG A 111 19.56 -22.61 -12.25
C ARG A 111 18.13 -22.66 -11.67
N ASP A 112 18.01 -22.65 -10.33
CA ASP A 112 16.78 -22.76 -9.54
C ASP A 112 16.35 -21.44 -8.87
N GLY A 113 17.07 -20.32 -9.05
CA GLY A 113 16.89 -19.11 -8.24
C GLY A 113 16.12 -17.94 -8.87
N ALA A 114 15.71 -18.05 -10.13
CA ALA A 114 14.66 -17.18 -10.68
C ALA A 114 13.29 -17.76 -10.34
N ALA A 115 12.40 -16.97 -9.73
CA ALA A 115 11.04 -17.42 -9.43
C ALA A 115 10.36 -17.94 -10.72
N PRO A 116 9.93 -19.22 -10.77
CA PRO A 116 9.45 -19.86 -12.00
C PRO A 116 8.24 -19.15 -12.62
N GLU A 117 7.53 -18.37 -11.82
CA GLU A 117 6.44 -17.48 -12.23
C GLU A 117 6.86 -16.56 -13.37
N PHE A 118 8.05 -15.96 -13.32
CA PHE A 118 8.55 -15.05 -14.36
C PHE A 118 8.60 -15.72 -15.73
N ALA A 119 9.16 -16.92 -15.80
CA ALA A 119 9.22 -17.70 -17.04
C ALA A 119 7.82 -18.13 -17.51
N ARG A 120 6.91 -18.46 -16.57
CA ARG A 120 5.55 -18.89 -16.86
C ARG A 120 4.71 -17.81 -17.55
N VAL A 121 4.92 -16.54 -17.19
CA VAL A 121 4.18 -15.39 -17.76
C VAL A 121 5.00 -14.58 -18.75
N GLY A 122 6.25 -14.97 -19.02
CA GLY A 122 7.16 -14.22 -19.90
C GLY A 122 7.50 -12.82 -19.41
N LEU A 123 7.50 -12.59 -18.09
CA LEU A 123 7.81 -11.30 -17.47
C LEU A 123 9.28 -11.27 -17.03
N ALA A 124 9.97 -10.18 -17.34
CA ALA A 124 11.26 -9.86 -16.74
C ALA A 124 11.06 -8.84 -15.61
N PRO A 125 11.82 -8.93 -14.49
CA PRO A 125 11.79 -7.90 -13.46
C PRO A 125 12.11 -6.51 -14.02
N GLY A 126 11.33 -5.52 -13.62
CA GLY A 126 11.55 -4.13 -13.99
C GLY A 126 12.47 -3.40 -13.02
N ARG A 127 12.93 -2.22 -13.44
CA ARG A 127 13.66 -1.31 -12.55
C ARG A 127 12.69 -0.57 -11.63
N TRP A 128 12.96 -0.64 -10.33
CA TRP A 128 12.25 0.13 -9.32
C TRP A 128 12.73 1.56 -9.28
N GLU A 129 11.76 2.47 -9.12
CA GLU A 129 12.01 3.88 -8.84
C GLU A 129 11.90 4.13 -7.32
N PRO A 130 12.50 5.22 -6.80
CA PRO A 130 12.50 5.50 -5.36
C PRO A 130 11.11 5.61 -4.69
N TRP A 131 10.08 5.96 -5.47
CA TRP A 131 8.70 6.05 -4.97
C TRP A 131 7.98 4.69 -4.93
N THR A 132 8.54 3.63 -5.51
CA THR A 132 7.88 2.30 -5.59
C THR A 132 7.45 1.77 -4.20
N PRO A 133 8.27 1.84 -3.14
CA PRO A 133 7.84 1.41 -1.80
C PRO A 133 6.59 2.13 -1.29
N LEU A 134 6.47 3.43 -1.55
CA LEU A 134 5.30 4.22 -1.20
C LEU A 134 4.07 3.79 -2.02
N GLY A 135 4.26 3.42 -3.28
CA GLY A 135 3.20 2.89 -4.13
C GLY A 135 2.69 1.54 -3.66
N ILE A 136 3.58 0.62 -3.27
CA ILE A 136 3.23 -0.69 -2.71
C ILE A 136 2.49 -0.52 -1.38
N TRP A 137 2.99 0.38 -0.52
CA TRP A 137 2.33 0.71 0.74
C TRP A 137 0.90 1.21 0.50
N LEU A 138 0.72 2.19 -0.38
CA LEU A 138 -0.59 2.75 -0.70
C LEU A 138 -1.51 1.71 -1.35
N ALA A 139 -1.02 0.91 -2.29
CA ALA A 139 -1.80 -0.15 -2.95
C ALA A 139 -2.27 -1.22 -1.96
N THR A 140 -1.45 -1.55 -0.97
CA THR A 140 -1.79 -2.49 0.10
C THR A 140 -2.91 -1.90 0.98
N HIS A 141 -2.80 -0.65 1.39
CA HIS A 141 -3.69 -0.06 2.41
C HIS A 141 -4.98 0.56 1.87
N ILE A 142 -5.03 0.94 0.58
CA ILE A 142 -6.19 1.68 0.04
C ILE A 142 -7.52 0.91 0.17
N LEU A 143 -7.49 -0.43 0.09
CA LEU A 143 -8.67 -1.29 0.27
C LEU A 143 -8.87 -1.80 1.71
N PHE A 144 -7.89 -1.64 2.60
CA PHE A 144 -8.06 -1.93 4.03
C PHE A 144 -8.77 -0.80 4.79
N ALA A 145 -8.86 0.37 4.16
CA ALA A 145 -9.54 1.53 4.67
C ALA A 145 -11.07 1.50 4.43
N GLY A 146 -11.78 2.54 4.84
CA GLY A 146 -13.25 2.48 5.01
C GLY A 146 -14.10 2.47 3.73
N PHE A 147 -13.59 2.90 2.57
CA PHE A 147 -14.46 3.11 1.41
C PHE A 147 -15.15 1.84 0.86
N PRO A 148 -14.53 0.65 0.80
CA PRO A 148 -15.21 -0.57 0.35
C PRO A 148 -16.39 -0.94 1.25
N ALA A 149 -16.24 -0.75 2.56
CA ALA A 149 -17.33 -0.96 3.52
C ALA A 149 -18.48 0.03 3.31
N LYS A 150 -18.18 1.30 3.01
CA LYS A 150 -19.21 2.30 2.65
C LYS A 150 -20.02 1.88 1.41
N LEU A 151 -19.33 1.38 0.38
CA LEU A 151 -19.99 0.87 -0.84
C LEU A 151 -20.86 -0.35 -0.55
N TRP A 152 -20.35 -1.28 0.25
CA TRP A 152 -21.11 -2.47 0.66
C TRP A 152 -22.37 -2.11 1.45
N ARG A 153 -22.25 -1.21 2.44
CA ARG A 153 -23.40 -0.70 3.21
C ARG A 153 -24.44 -0.03 2.32
N ALA A 154 -24.00 0.76 1.33
CA ALA A 154 -24.90 1.38 0.35
C ALA A 154 -25.61 0.32 -0.51
N HIS A 155 -24.90 -0.70 -0.97
CA HIS A 155 -25.47 -1.79 -1.75
C HIS A 155 -26.53 -2.57 -0.95
N VAL A 156 -26.24 -2.91 0.30
CA VAL A 156 -27.19 -3.59 1.19
C VAL A 156 -28.44 -2.73 1.43
N ALA A 157 -28.26 -1.43 1.73
CA ALA A 157 -29.38 -0.53 1.97
C ALA A 157 -30.29 -0.38 0.73
N GLU A 158 -29.70 -0.33 -0.47
CA GLU A 158 -30.44 -0.24 -1.74
C GLU A 158 -31.28 -1.49 -2.03
N HIS A 159 -30.76 -2.68 -1.72
CA HIS A 159 -31.41 -3.94 -2.11
C HIS A 159 -32.29 -4.56 -1.02
N LEU A 160 -31.94 -4.34 0.26
CA LEU A 160 -32.59 -4.98 1.42
C LEU A 160 -33.19 -3.98 2.41
N GLY A 161 -33.00 -2.68 2.18
CA GLY A 161 -33.45 -1.61 3.08
C GLY A 161 -32.45 -1.28 4.19
N PRO A 162 -32.56 -0.08 4.79
CA PRO A 162 -31.59 0.43 5.78
C PRO A 162 -31.51 -0.43 7.04
N ASP A 163 -32.61 -1.07 7.44
CA ASP A 163 -32.67 -1.92 8.65
C ASP A 163 -31.82 -3.19 8.52
N ALA A 164 -31.53 -3.63 7.28
CA ALA A 164 -30.71 -4.81 7.02
C ALA A 164 -29.20 -4.54 7.13
N VAL A 165 -28.75 -3.27 7.08
CA VAL A 165 -27.33 -2.92 7.02
C VAL A 165 -26.53 -3.51 8.18
N GLY A 166 -27.09 -3.48 9.39
CA GLY A 166 -26.43 -4.04 10.58
C GLY A 166 -26.23 -5.55 10.52
N LEU A 167 -27.09 -6.28 9.80
CA LEU A 167 -27.01 -7.74 9.64
C LEU A 167 -25.88 -8.17 8.68
N PHE A 168 -25.47 -7.26 7.79
CA PHE A 168 -24.44 -7.51 6.77
C PHE A 168 -23.21 -6.61 6.95
N ALA A 169 -23.05 -5.97 8.10
CA ALA A 169 -21.88 -5.16 8.40
C ALA A 169 -20.64 -6.08 8.45
N ALA A 170 -19.67 -5.82 7.57
CA ALA A 170 -18.42 -6.58 7.48
C ALA A 170 -17.25 -5.87 8.18
N ASP A 171 -17.45 -4.61 8.56
CA ASP A 171 -16.47 -3.68 9.13
C ASP A 171 -16.66 -3.44 10.64
N GLY A 172 -17.60 -4.15 11.26
CA GLY A 172 -17.84 -4.06 12.70
C GLY A 172 -16.81 -4.85 13.52
N PRO A 173 -16.63 -4.50 14.80
CA PRO A 173 -15.70 -5.21 15.69
C PRO A 173 -16.06 -6.70 15.90
N GLY A 174 -17.29 -7.11 15.58
CA GLY A 174 -17.73 -8.52 15.66
C GLY A 174 -17.30 -9.40 14.48
N THR A 175 -16.86 -8.81 13.36
CA THR A 175 -16.41 -9.52 12.14
C THR A 175 -14.98 -9.18 11.74
N SER A 176 -14.36 -8.22 12.42
CA SER A 176 -13.01 -7.74 12.14
C SER A 176 -11.97 -8.43 13.05
N GLY A 177 -10.83 -8.82 12.49
CA GLY A 177 -9.59 -9.04 13.25
C GLY A 177 -8.80 -7.73 13.36
N SER A 178 -7.81 -7.56 14.23
CA SER A 178 -6.86 -8.50 14.81
C SER A 178 -6.90 -8.47 16.34
N ASN A 179 -6.20 -9.38 17.01
CA ASN A 179 -6.01 -9.27 18.46
C ASN A 179 -4.75 -8.44 18.81
N GLY A 180 -4.86 -7.63 19.87
CA GLY A 180 -3.74 -6.91 20.46
C GLY A 180 -3.85 -6.95 21.97
N TRP A 181 -2.81 -7.45 22.65
CA TRP A 181 -2.77 -7.56 24.11
C TRP A 181 -1.56 -6.83 24.66
N LEU A 182 -1.77 -6.10 25.75
CA LEU A 182 -0.73 -5.50 26.57
C LEU A 182 -0.94 -5.94 28.03
N VAL A 183 0.08 -6.56 28.62
CA VAL A 183 0.13 -6.86 30.04
C VAL A 183 1.28 -6.06 30.64
N SER A 184 0.96 -5.16 31.58
CA SER A 184 1.96 -4.35 32.28
C SER A 184 2.82 -5.20 33.23
N GLY A 185 4.04 -4.73 33.50
CA GLY A 185 5.03 -5.50 34.28
C GLY A 185 4.62 -5.82 35.71
N ASP A 186 3.74 -5.01 36.33
CA ASP A 186 3.14 -5.29 37.64
C ASP A 186 2.19 -6.50 37.64
N ARG A 187 1.81 -6.99 36.46
CA ARG A 187 0.98 -8.18 36.26
C ARG A 187 1.75 -9.37 35.67
N THR A 188 3.07 -9.31 35.59
CA THR A 188 3.91 -10.41 35.11
C THR A 188 4.90 -10.88 36.18
N VAL A 189 5.27 -12.17 36.15
CA VAL A 189 6.23 -12.73 37.13
C VAL A 189 7.67 -12.25 36.90
N THR A 190 7.96 -11.68 35.73
CA THR A 190 9.28 -11.14 35.36
C THR A 190 9.44 -9.66 35.69
N GLY A 191 8.35 -8.96 36.02
CA GLY A 191 8.32 -7.51 36.15
C GLY A 191 8.41 -6.75 34.81
N GLN A 192 8.49 -7.45 33.67
CA GLN A 192 8.57 -6.87 32.33
C GLN A 192 7.20 -6.86 31.66
N ALA A 193 6.92 -5.83 30.85
CA ALA A 193 5.70 -5.78 30.07
C ALA A 193 5.70 -6.86 28.98
N VAL A 194 4.52 -7.40 28.65
CA VAL A 194 4.32 -8.35 27.55
C VAL A 194 3.35 -7.72 26.56
N ILE A 195 3.76 -7.67 25.29
CA ILE A 195 2.91 -7.31 24.16
C ILE A 195 2.69 -8.56 23.30
N ALA A 196 1.47 -8.76 22.83
CA ALA A 196 1.15 -9.79 21.84
C ALA A 196 0.31 -9.17 20.73
N GLY A 197 0.84 -9.19 19.51
CA GLY A 197 0.12 -8.89 18.28
C GLY A 197 -0.24 -10.19 17.56
N ASP A 198 -1.50 -10.34 17.18
CA ASP A 198 -2.01 -11.50 16.46
C ASP A 198 -2.84 -11.02 15.26
N PRO A 199 -2.14 -10.64 14.15
CA PRO A 199 -2.78 -10.07 12.96
C PRO A 199 -3.58 -11.12 12.20
N HIS A 200 -4.89 -10.87 11.98
CA HIS A 200 -5.74 -11.75 11.19
C HIS A 200 -5.81 -11.28 9.75
N ARG A 201 -5.23 -12.08 8.86
CA ARG A 201 -5.10 -11.79 7.43
C ARG A 201 -5.59 -13.00 6.63
N PHE A 202 -5.96 -12.77 5.38
CA PHE A 202 -6.10 -13.88 4.44
C PHE A 202 -4.80 -14.66 4.35
N ILE A 203 -4.90 -15.99 4.25
CA ILE A 203 -3.75 -16.86 4.00
C ILE A 203 -3.41 -16.68 2.52
N GLU A 204 -2.26 -16.05 2.29
CA GLU A 204 -1.72 -15.73 0.97
C GLU A 204 -0.38 -16.45 0.82
N ASP A 205 -0.05 -16.87 -0.41
CA ASP A 205 1.25 -17.46 -0.74
C ASP A 205 1.95 -16.63 -1.83
N PRO A 206 3.08 -15.97 -1.53
CA PRO A 206 3.69 -15.83 -0.20
C PRO A 206 2.94 -14.82 0.68
N GLY A 207 2.95 -15.05 1.99
CA GLY A 207 2.31 -14.14 2.95
C GLY A 207 2.89 -12.72 2.93
N VAL A 208 2.13 -11.74 3.41
CA VAL A 208 2.51 -10.30 3.38
C VAL A 208 3.69 -9.92 4.24
N TYR A 209 4.11 -10.79 5.15
CA TYR A 209 5.23 -10.52 6.04
C TYR A 209 6.43 -11.40 5.70
N GLN A 210 7.60 -10.79 5.77
CA GLN A 210 8.88 -11.46 5.85
C GLN A 210 9.45 -11.21 7.24
N GLN A 211 9.66 -12.27 8.00
CA GLN A 211 10.37 -12.16 9.27
C GLN A 211 11.84 -11.86 9.00
N ILE A 212 12.41 -10.89 9.72
CA ILE A 212 13.76 -10.39 9.47
C ILE A 212 14.36 -9.76 10.73
N HIS A 213 15.68 -9.82 10.83
CA HIS A 213 16.47 -9.11 11.84
C HIS A 213 17.39 -8.08 11.16
N LEU A 214 17.33 -6.82 11.60
CA LEU A 214 18.07 -5.68 11.06
C LEU A 214 18.98 -5.09 12.14
N SER A 215 20.31 -5.12 11.93
CA SER A 215 21.32 -4.73 12.92
C SER A 215 22.33 -3.73 12.34
N CYS A 216 22.50 -2.59 12.97
CA CYS A 216 23.57 -1.61 12.71
C CYS A 216 23.91 -0.86 14.02
N PRO A 217 24.95 0.00 14.05
CA PRO A 217 25.28 0.75 15.26
C PRO A 217 24.14 1.59 15.84
N GLU A 218 23.16 1.98 15.00
CA GLU A 218 22.02 2.79 15.42
C GLU A 218 20.83 1.99 15.95
N PHE A 219 20.69 0.70 15.61
CA PHE A 219 19.57 -0.14 16.04
C PHE A 219 19.78 -1.64 15.78
N ASP A 220 19.07 -2.45 16.58
CA ASP A 220 19.03 -3.91 16.50
C ASP A 220 17.56 -4.31 16.65
N VAL A 221 16.90 -4.68 15.53
CA VAL A 221 15.43 -4.83 15.46
C VAL A 221 15.07 -6.16 14.81
N VAL A 222 14.31 -6.98 15.53
CA VAL A 222 13.67 -8.21 14.99
C VAL A 222 12.20 -7.92 14.78
N GLY A 223 11.64 -8.40 13.67
CA GLY A 223 10.21 -8.27 13.42
C GLY A 223 9.75 -8.75 12.06
N LEU A 224 8.58 -8.24 11.64
CA LEU A 224 7.91 -8.58 10.39
C LEU A 224 7.96 -7.37 9.43
N ALA A 225 8.72 -7.49 8.36
CA ALA A 225 8.78 -6.50 7.28
C ALA A 225 7.71 -6.78 6.23
N VAL A 226 7.19 -5.71 5.60
CA VAL A 226 6.32 -5.81 4.42
C VAL A 226 7.24 -5.84 3.18
N PRO A 227 7.26 -6.93 2.39
CA PRO A 227 8.07 -7.00 1.18
C PRO A 227 7.80 -5.82 0.25
N GLY A 228 8.86 -5.08 -0.08
CA GLY A 228 8.79 -3.89 -0.92
C GLY A 228 8.83 -2.58 -0.15
N VAL A 229 8.79 -2.60 1.18
CA VAL A 229 8.88 -1.42 2.04
C VAL A 229 10.05 -1.58 3.04
N PRO A 230 10.93 -0.57 3.18
CA PRO A 230 12.07 -0.65 4.07
C PRO A 230 11.66 -0.67 5.55
N GLY A 231 12.49 -1.31 6.37
CA GLY A 231 12.29 -1.39 7.82
C GLY A 231 11.20 -2.37 8.25
N ILE A 232 10.66 -2.15 9.46
CA ILE A 232 9.74 -3.02 10.17
C ILE A 232 8.63 -2.14 10.75
N ALA A 233 7.61 -1.87 9.95
CA ALA A 233 6.58 -0.87 10.27
C ALA A 233 5.59 -1.36 11.34
N HIS A 234 5.16 -2.62 11.26
CA HIS A 234 3.97 -3.10 11.96
C HIS A 234 4.25 -3.87 13.26
N PHE A 235 5.21 -4.80 13.22
CA PHE A 235 5.48 -5.70 14.34
C PHE A 235 6.98 -5.85 14.52
N GLY A 236 7.52 -5.33 15.62
CA GLY A 236 8.95 -5.41 15.89
C GLY A 236 9.32 -5.11 17.33
N HIS A 237 10.56 -5.45 17.68
CA HIS A 237 11.14 -5.08 18.96
C HIS A 237 12.63 -4.81 18.85
N THR A 238 13.11 -3.88 19.67
CA THR A 238 14.53 -3.54 19.83
C THR A 238 15.17 -4.19 21.05
N GLY A 239 14.45 -5.12 21.68
CA GLY A 239 14.79 -5.74 22.97
C GLY A 239 14.42 -4.89 24.19
N THR A 240 14.43 -3.56 24.06
CA THR A 240 14.05 -2.61 25.13
C THR A 240 12.63 -2.04 24.98
N VAL A 241 12.12 -2.02 23.75
CA VAL A 241 10.74 -1.66 23.43
C VAL A 241 10.24 -2.55 22.30
N ALA A 242 8.93 -2.76 22.24
CA ALA A 242 8.24 -3.51 21.21
C ALA A 242 6.97 -2.77 20.77
N TRP A 243 6.57 -2.97 19.51
CA TRP A 243 5.35 -2.42 18.94
C TRP A 243 4.62 -3.48 18.12
N ALA A 244 3.31 -3.36 18.08
CA ALA A 244 2.40 -4.17 17.30
C ALA A 244 1.21 -3.29 16.90
N ILE A 245 0.60 -3.58 15.76
CA ILE A 245 -0.58 -2.85 15.30
C ILE A 245 -1.80 -3.78 15.20
N THR A 246 -2.98 -3.18 15.35
CA THR A 246 -4.26 -3.77 14.97
C THR A 246 -5.00 -2.75 14.11
N ASN A 247 -5.88 -3.21 13.22
CA ASN A 247 -6.66 -2.27 12.43
C ASN A 247 -7.57 -1.44 13.35
N ALA A 248 -7.56 -0.12 13.17
CA ALA A 248 -8.30 0.82 14.03
C ALA A 248 -9.77 0.97 13.65
N MET A 249 -10.18 0.46 12.47
CA MET A 249 -11.53 0.65 11.91
C MET A 249 -11.88 2.14 11.74
N ALA A 250 -10.85 2.99 11.62
CA ALA A 250 -11.01 4.42 11.50
C ALA A 250 -11.58 4.79 10.13
N ASP A 251 -12.48 5.77 10.11
CA ASP A 251 -12.98 6.34 8.86
C ASP A 251 -12.12 7.53 8.43
N TYR A 252 -11.25 7.30 7.44
CA TYR A 252 -10.33 8.31 6.91
C TYR A 252 -10.41 8.49 5.39
N GLN A 253 -11.43 7.94 4.74
CA GLN A 253 -11.62 8.05 3.29
C GLN A 253 -13.03 8.50 2.95
N ASP A 254 -13.17 9.59 2.20
CA ASP A 254 -14.48 10.08 1.77
C ASP A 254 -14.80 9.66 0.34
N LEU A 255 -16.06 9.29 0.12
CA LEU A 255 -16.63 9.08 -1.22
C LEU A 255 -17.63 10.19 -1.52
N TYR A 256 -17.45 10.84 -2.66
CA TYR A 256 -18.35 11.87 -3.14
C TYR A 256 -19.08 11.41 -4.38
N ARG A 257 -20.41 11.51 -4.37
CA ARG A 257 -21.22 11.33 -5.58
C ARG A 257 -21.09 12.57 -6.44
N GLU A 258 -20.33 12.45 -7.51
CA GLU A 258 -20.08 13.53 -8.45
C GLU A 258 -21.23 13.67 -9.45
N ARG A 259 -21.54 14.91 -9.80
CA ARG A 259 -22.36 15.24 -10.97
C ARG A 259 -21.42 15.75 -12.04
N LEU A 260 -21.19 14.91 -13.04
CA LEU A 260 -20.30 15.19 -14.16
C LEU A 260 -21.10 15.49 -15.43
N ARG A 261 -20.52 16.25 -16.36
CA ARG A 261 -21.03 16.37 -17.74
C ARG A 261 -19.87 16.43 -18.71
N ARG A 262 -20.04 15.88 -19.92
CA ARG A 262 -19.11 16.13 -21.01
C ARG A 262 -19.54 17.40 -21.74
N THR A 263 -18.56 18.20 -22.12
CA THR A 263 -18.75 19.39 -22.94
C THR A 263 -17.76 19.34 -24.10
N GLY A 264 -17.93 20.18 -25.11
CA GLY A 264 -16.93 20.33 -26.17
C GLY A 264 -15.53 20.69 -25.64
N ALA A 265 -15.43 21.25 -24.43
CA ALA A 265 -14.18 21.64 -23.78
C ALA A 265 -13.58 20.56 -22.86
N GLY A 266 -14.28 19.44 -22.60
CA GLY A 266 -13.79 18.35 -21.75
C GLY A 266 -14.85 17.77 -20.82
N VAL A 267 -14.48 17.56 -19.55
CA VAL A 267 -15.38 17.09 -18.49
C VAL A 267 -15.47 18.18 -17.43
N GLU A 268 -16.68 18.45 -16.94
CA GLU A 268 -16.94 19.38 -15.85
C GLU A 268 -17.64 18.67 -14.69
N ALA A 269 -17.37 19.11 -13.47
CA ALA A 269 -17.98 18.64 -12.23
C ALA A 269 -18.75 19.78 -11.54
N LEU A 270 -19.92 19.48 -10.98
CA LEU A 270 -20.70 20.46 -10.23
C LEU A 270 -20.07 20.73 -8.85
N GLY A 271 -19.66 21.98 -8.64
CA GLY A 271 -19.13 22.47 -7.38
C GLY A 271 -20.21 22.69 -6.31
N PRO A 272 -19.80 22.84 -5.04
CA PRO A 272 -20.71 23.15 -3.94
C PRO A 272 -21.35 24.55 -4.05
N ASP A 273 -20.77 25.43 -4.87
CA ASP A 273 -21.28 26.75 -5.22
C ASP A 273 -22.42 26.70 -6.27
N GLY A 274 -22.77 25.50 -6.76
CA GLY A 274 -23.75 25.32 -7.83
C GLY A 274 -23.22 25.64 -9.23
N ALA A 275 -21.93 25.94 -9.36
CA ALA A 275 -21.28 26.20 -10.63
C ALA A 275 -20.58 24.95 -11.19
N TRP A 276 -20.43 24.89 -12.51
CA TRP A 276 -19.69 23.82 -13.17
C TRP A 276 -18.22 24.20 -13.28
N HIS A 277 -17.34 23.35 -12.74
CA HIS A 277 -15.89 23.53 -12.76
C HIS A 277 -15.26 22.49 -13.67
N ARG A 278 -14.22 22.88 -14.40
CA ARG A 278 -13.49 21.96 -15.27
C ARG A 278 -12.76 20.90 -14.44
N ALA A 279 -13.04 19.63 -14.71
CA ALA A 279 -12.30 18.52 -14.12
C ALA A 279 -10.99 18.27 -14.90
N VAL A 280 -9.95 17.83 -14.19
CA VAL A 280 -8.74 17.31 -14.82
C VAL A 280 -9.10 15.96 -15.44
N ARG A 281 -8.66 15.72 -16.68
CA ARG A 281 -8.84 14.42 -17.33
C ARG A 281 -7.73 14.09 -18.32
N HIS A 282 -7.49 12.79 -18.50
CA HIS A 282 -6.64 12.22 -19.54
C HIS A 282 -7.00 10.74 -19.72
N THR A 283 -6.44 10.13 -20.75
CA THR A 283 -6.62 8.71 -21.04
C THR A 283 -5.30 7.97 -20.90
N GLU A 284 -5.35 6.79 -20.32
CA GLU A 284 -4.22 5.86 -20.18
C GLU A 284 -4.55 4.55 -20.90
N SER A 285 -3.55 3.86 -21.47
CA SER A 285 -3.70 2.50 -22.02
C SER A 285 -3.28 1.49 -20.97
N VAL A 286 -4.08 0.44 -20.78
CA VAL A 286 -3.73 -0.73 -19.96
C VAL A 286 -3.59 -1.94 -20.86
N GLU A 287 -2.38 -2.46 -20.95
CA GLU A 287 -2.07 -3.68 -21.69
C GLU A 287 -2.68 -4.91 -20.97
N VAL A 288 -3.20 -5.87 -21.72
CA VAL A 288 -3.84 -7.08 -21.17
C VAL A 288 -3.26 -8.33 -21.84
N ALA A 289 -2.67 -9.24 -21.07
CA ALA A 289 -2.18 -10.50 -21.60
C ALA A 289 -3.33 -11.31 -22.21
N GLY A 290 -3.18 -11.71 -23.48
CA GLY A 290 -4.19 -12.48 -24.21
C GLY A 290 -5.41 -11.67 -24.68
N GLY A 291 -5.37 -10.33 -24.63
CA GLY A 291 -6.45 -9.47 -25.09
C GLY A 291 -5.95 -8.16 -25.70
N GLU A 292 -6.88 -7.35 -26.19
CA GLU A 292 -6.58 -6.00 -26.69
C GLU A 292 -6.32 -5.02 -25.54
N PRO A 293 -5.45 -4.01 -25.74
CA PRO A 293 -5.25 -2.95 -24.76
C PRO A 293 -6.57 -2.22 -24.46
N VAL A 294 -6.74 -1.83 -23.19
CA VAL A 294 -7.95 -1.18 -22.70
C VAL A 294 -7.64 0.28 -22.36
N THR A 295 -8.37 1.19 -23.00
CA THR A 295 -8.32 2.61 -22.65
C THR A 295 -9.05 2.87 -21.33
N VAL A 296 -8.38 3.55 -20.41
CA VAL A 296 -8.92 4.01 -19.13
C VAL A 296 -8.94 5.53 -19.14
N GLU A 297 -10.13 6.13 -19.12
CA GLU A 297 -10.26 7.56 -18.83
C GLU A 297 -10.11 7.78 -17.32
N VAL A 298 -9.20 8.69 -16.98
CA VAL A 298 -8.94 9.13 -15.62
C VAL A 298 -9.47 10.54 -15.48
N ILE A 299 -10.30 10.77 -14.47
CA ILE A 299 -10.94 12.06 -14.18
C ILE A 299 -10.65 12.40 -12.72
N GLU A 300 -10.28 13.65 -12.46
CA GLU A 300 -10.06 14.15 -11.10
C GLU A 300 -10.78 15.48 -10.90
N THR A 301 -11.56 15.53 -9.84
CA THR A 301 -12.31 16.72 -9.38
C THR A 301 -11.58 17.34 -8.19
N ASP A 302 -12.04 18.51 -7.73
CA ASP A 302 -11.52 19.14 -6.50
C ASP A 302 -11.69 18.27 -5.24
N ARG A 303 -12.61 17.29 -5.27
CA ARG A 303 -12.82 16.35 -4.17
C ARG A 303 -11.89 15.16 -4.24
N GLY A 304 -11.41 14.80 -5.44
CA GLY A 304 -10.47 13.72 -5.67
C GLY A 304 -10.69 12.97 -6.98
N PRO A 305 -9.88 11.93 -7.23
CA PRO A 305 -10.01 11.05 -8.39
C PRO A 305 -11.35 10.32 -8.43
N VAL A 306 -11.98 10.27 -9.61
CA VAL A 306 -13.19 9.49 -9.87
C VAL A 306 -12.81 8.02 -10.07
N VAL A 307 -13.16 7.18 -9.10
CA VAL A 307 -12.78 5.75 -9.05
C VAL A 307 -13.85 4.82 -9.62
N ILE A 308 -15.12 5.22 -9.57
CA ILE A 308 -16.25 4.44 -10.08
C ILE A 308 -17.07 5.30 -11.05
N GLY A 309 -17.45 4.69 -12.19
CA GLY A 309 -18.27 5.31 -13.24
C GLY A 309 -17.56 6.43 -14.00
N GLY A 310 -18.32 7.45 -14.39
CA GLY A 310 -17.86 8.54 -15.26
C GLY A 310 -19.03 9.45 -15.71
N PRO A 311 -18.82 10.34 -16.68
CA PRO A 311 -19.86 11.24 -17.20
C PRO A 311 -20.90 10.52 -18.08
N GLU A 312 -20.67 9.24 -18.42
CA GLU A 312 -21.54 8.48 -19.31
C GLU A 312 -22.97 8.36 -18.74
N GLY A 313 -23.98 8.68 -19.55
CA GLY A 313 -25.39 8.61 -19.17
C GLY A 313 -25.91 9.80 -18.35
N LEU A 314 -25.07 10.78 -17.99
CA LEU A 314 -25.50 12.01 -17.27
C LEU A 314 -26.08 13.10 -18.20
N GLU A 315 -25.99 12.91 -19.52
CA GLU A 315 -26.40 13.91 -20.53
C GLU A 315 -27.89 13.86 -20.89
N ASP A 316 -28.54 12.69 -20.79
CA ASP A 316 -29.89 12.46 -21.33
C ASP A 316 -30.97 12.10 -20.30
N GLY A 317 -30.69 12.23 -19.00
CA GLY A 317 -31.73 12.07 -17.96
C GLY A 317 -32.33 10.66 -17.81
N GLY A 318 -31.73 9.64 -18.43
CA GLY A 318 -32.14 8.24 -18.26
C GLY A 318 -31.07 7.26 -18.73
N THR A 319 -30.85 6.20 -17.96
CA THR A 319 -30.09 5.02 -18.39
C THR A 319 -31.06 3.93 -18.85
N ALA A 320 -30.60 3.03 -19.72
CA ALA A 320 -31.36 1.85 -20.14
C ALA A 320 -31.75 0.90 -18.98
N SER A 321 -31.17 1.07 -17.79
CA SER A 321 -31.44 0.27 -16.59
C SER A 321 -32.36 0.96 -15.57
N GLY A 322 -32.77 2.22 -15.79
CA GLY A 322 -33.53 3.00 -14.81
C GLY A 322 -32.74 3.41 -13.55
N THR A 323 -31.44 3.08 -13.47
CA THR A 323 -30.54 3.48 -12.38
C THR A 323 -29.80 4.75 -12.79
N PRO A 324 -29.87 5.86 -12.03
CA PRO A 324 -29.13 7.07 -12.37
C PRO A 324 -27.62 6.77 -12.45
N PRO A 325 -26.90 7.38 -13.41
CA PRO A 325 -25.47 7.17 -13.54
C PRO A 325 -24.78 7.55 -12.24
N VAL A 326 -23.75 6.78 -11.89
CA VAL A 326 -22.99 6.96 -10.65
C VAL A 326 -21.58 7.35 -11.02
N ALA A 327 -21.11 8.50 -10.53
CA ALA A 327 -19.71 8.84 -10.51
C ALA A 327 -19.29 9.02 -9.05
N LEU A 328 -18.28 8.27 -8.59
CA LEU A 328 -17.77 8.38 -7.22
C LEU A 328 -16.32 8.85 -7.23
N ALA A 329 -16.07 10.01 -6.62
CA ALA A 329 -14.73 10.49 -6.32
C ALA A 329 -14.27 9.99 -4.95
N LEU A 330 -13.02 9.54 -4.88
CA LEU A 330 -12.36 9.13 -3.64
C LEU A 330 -11.43 10.23 -3.15
N ARG A 331 -11.64 10.67 -1.91
CA ARG A 331 -10.73 11.55 -1.18
C ARG A 331 -10.08 10.76 -0.07
N HIS A 332 -8.76 10.74 -0.01
CA HIS A 332 -8.03 10.05 1.04
C HIS A 332 -6.77 10.84 1.43
N PRO A 333 -6.23 10.65 2.65
CA PRO A 333 -5.26 11.58 3.22
C PRO A 333 -3.97 11.69 2.41
N PRO A 334 -3.34 10.60 1.91
CA PRO A 334 -2.17 10.69 1.05
C PRO A 334 -2.37 11.53 -0.23
N ARG A 335 -3.54 11.47 -0.86
CA ARG A 335 -3.84 12.26 -2.06
C ARG A 335 -3.91 13.75 -1.76
N VAL A 336 -4.45 14.10 -0.59
CA VAL A 336 -4.69 15.47 -0.15
C VAL A 336 -3.42 16.10 0.42
N THR A 337 -2.75 15.39 1.32
CA THR A 337 -1.61 15.92 2.10
C THR A 337 -0.27 15.73 1.38
N GLY A 338 -0.17 14.72 0.50
CA GLY A 338 1.10 14.31 -0.08
C GLY A 338 2.02 13.64 0.95
N ASP A 339 1.46 12.96 1.95
CA ASP A 339 2.22 12.19 2.95
C ASP A 339 1.63 10.79 3.11
N LEU A 340 2.52 9.79 3.25
CA LEU A 340 2.20 8.37 3.47
C LEU A 340 2.79 7.85 4.79
N GLY A 341 3.25 8.74 5.67
CA GLY A 341 3.74 8.39 7.00
C GLY A 341 5.14 7.77 7.02
N PHE A 342 5.86 7.78 5.88
CA PHE A 342 7.18 7.15 5.80
C PHE A 342 8.20 7.75 6.77
N SER A 343 8.04 9.02 7.15
CA SER A 343 8.83 9.73 8.16
C SER A 343 8.73 9.12 9.57
N ALA A 344 7.79 8.20 9.82
CA ALA A 344 7.69 7.42 11.05
C ALA A 344 8.62 6.19 11.07
N LEU A 345 8.91 5.60 9.89
CA LEU A 345 9.47 4.25 9.80
C LEU A 345 10.92 4.16 10.32
N LEU A 346 11.80 5.08 9.90
CA LEU A 346 13.19 5.05 10.35
C LEU A 346 13.34 5.43 11.83
N PRO A 347 12.66 6.47 12.36
CA PRO A 347 12.64 6.73 13.80
C PRO A 347 12.12 5.55 14.64
N LEU A 348 11.13 4.79 14.14
CA LEU A 348 10.59 3.62 14.82
C LEU A 348 11.67 2.54 15.04
N LEU A 349 12.53 2.28 14.04
CA LEU A 349 13.67 1.36 14.18
C LEU A 349 14.67 1.82 15.26
N ARG A 350 14.82 3.13 15.42
CA ARG A 350 15.72 3.75 16.41
C ARG A 350 15.13 3.78 17.83
N ALA A 351 13.88 3.35 18.03
CA ALA A 351 13.22 3.43 19.33
C ALA A 351 13.90 2.58 20.41
N ARG A 352 13.98 3.12 21.64
CA ARG A 352 14.51 2.45 22.83
C ARG A 352 13.58 2.48 24.03
N ARG A 353 12.57 3.35 24.00
CA ARG A 353 11.52 3.48 25.02
C ARG A 353 10.18 3.72 24.33
N VAL A 354 9.09 3.47 25.06
CA VAL A 354 7.71 3.70 24.58
C VAL A 354 7.53 5.12 24.03
N ALA A 355 8.05 6.13 24.72
CA ALA A 355 7.96 7.52 24.25
C ALA A 355 8.66 7.78 22.90
N ASP A 356 9.62 6.94 22.48
CA ASP A 356 10.22 7.06 21.14
C ASP A 356 9.27 6.49 20.08
N VAL A 357 8.58 5.39 20.39
CA VAL A 357 7.54 4.80 19.54
C VAL A 357 6.39 5.79 19.37
N ASP A 358 5.91 6.40 20.45
CA ASP A 358 4.85 7.42 20.39
C ASP A 358 5.25 8.59 19.47
N ARG A 359 6.46 9.13 19.65
CA ARG A 359 6.96 10.22 18.79
C ARG A 359 7.17 9.82 17.32
N ALA A 360 7.49 8.56 17.05
CA ALA A 360 7.55 8.06 15.67
C ALA A 360 6.13 7.97 15.10
N ALA A 361 5.18 7.45 15.88
CA ALA A 361 3.77 7.31 15.50
C ALA A 361 3.03 8.66 15.32
N ASP A 362 3.50 9.76 15.94
CA ASP A 362 3.00 11.11 15.66
C ASP A 362 3.15 11.52 14.18
N ARG A 363 4.06 10.86 13.45
CA ARG A 363 4.29 11.04 12.01
C ARG A 363 3.62 9.98 11.14
N TRP A 364 2.89 9.05 11.73
CA TRP A 364 2.17 8.02 11.00
C TRP A 364 0.99 8.64 10.25
N ALA A 365 0.83 8.26 8.99
CA ALA A 365 -0.29 8.65 8.16
C ALA A 365 -0.68 7.47 7.27
N GLU A 366 -1.99 7.23 7.17
CA GLU A 366 -2.60 6.22 6.28
C GLU A 366 -3.57 6.87 5.29
#